data_AF-A0A4S4LTS5-F1
#
_entry.id   AF-A0A4S4LTS5-F1
#
_cell.length_a   1.000
_cell.length_b   1.000
_cell.length_c   1.000
_cell.angle_alpha   90.00
_cell.angle_beta   90.00
_cell.angle_gamma   90.00
#
_symmetry.space_group_name_H-M   'P 1'
#
loop_
_entity.id
_entity.type
_entity.pdbx_description
1 polymer ?
#
loop_
_entity_poly.entity_id
_entity_poly.type
_entity_poly.pdbx_seq_one_letter_code
_entity_poly.pdbx_strand_id
1 'polypeptide(L)' 'MANGLRVVLLPGVFLYAVFVADFGEKEHVFMPPRRWLERQKAAFFTLTPAEQELTGTEQQAVPEEKASDSEAKTKP' A
#
# COMPACT_ATOMS: atom_id res chain seq x y z
N MET A 1 7.94 9.63 -37.31
CA MET A 1 8.61 9.03 -36.12
C MET A 1 8.22 9.68 -34.78
N ALA A 2 7.47 10.79 -34.72
CA ALA A 2 7.17 11.47 -33.44
C ALA A 2 5.97 10.91 -32.64
N ASN A 3 5.10 10.10 -33.27
CA ASN A 3 3.88 9.62 -32.64
C ASN A 3 4.12 8.49 -31.63
N GLY A 4 5.09 7.61 -31.90
CA GLY A 4 5.42 6.49 -30.99
C GLY A 4 5.87 6.97 -29.62
N LEU A 5 6.66 8.05 -29.57
CA LEU A 5 7.12 8.64 -28.31
C LEU A 5 5.96 9.11 -27.43
N ARG A 6 4.95 9.77 -28.04
CA ARG A 6 3.76 10.25 -27.31
C ARG A 6 2.90 9.09 -26.82
N VAL A 7 2.73 8.06 -27.63
CA VAL A 7 1.96 6.85 -27.28
C VAL A 7 2.58 6.10 -26.11
N VAL A 8 3.89 6.19 -25.90
CA VAL A 8 4.56 5.58 -24.74
C VAL A 8 4.58 6.54 -23.54
N LEU A 9 4.97 7.80 -23.75
CA LEU A 9 5.16 8.75 -22.65
C LEU A 9 3.86 9.18 -22.00
N LEU A 10 2.79 9.45 -22.76
CA LEU A 10 1.52 9.87 -22.19
C LEU A 10 0.96 8.85 -21.18
N PRO A 11 0.74 7.57 -21.55
CA PRO A 11 0.27 6.59 -20.57
C PRO A 11 1.29 6.33 -19.47
N GLY A 12 2.59 6.38 -19.76
CA GLY A 12 3.64 6.24 -18.75
C GLY A 12 3.57 7.31 -17.66
N VAL A 13 3.36 8.57 -18.04
CA VAL A 13 3.19 9.69 -17.09
C VAL A 13 1.93 9.51 -16.24
N PHE A 14 0.82 9.07 -16.83
CA PHE A 14 -0.41 8.79 -16.07
C PHE A 14 -0.20 7.67 -15.06
N LEU A 15 0.44 6.56 -15.45
CA LEU A 15 0.74 5.46 -14.53
C LEU A 15 1.67 5.89 -13.40
N TYR A 16 2.71 6.68 -13.73
CA TYR A 16 3.60 7.24 -12.72
C TYR A 16 2.85 8.14 -11.75
N ALA A 17 2.01 9.05 -12.24
CA ALA A 17 1.20 9.92 -11.39
C ALA A 17 0.28 9.08 -10.47
N VAL A 18 -0.47 8.14 -11.02
CA VAL A 18 -1.45 7.37 -10.25
C VAL A 18 -0.78 6.51 -9.18
N PHE A 19 0.33 5.83 -9.48
CA PHE A 19 0.86 4.78 -8.60
C PHE A 19 2.18 5.12 -7.89
N VAL A 20 2.97 6.07 -8.39
CA VAL A 20 4.35 6.31 -7.90
C VAL A 20 4.56 7.72 -7.38
N ALA A 21 3.97 8.74 -8.02
CA ALA A 21 4.19 10.13 -7.64
C ALA A 21 3.70 10.40 -6.20
N ASP A 22 4.53 11.07 -5.41
CA ASP A 22 4.15 11.52 -4.08
C ASP A 22 3.49 12.91 -4.17
N PHE A 23 2.26 13.01 -3.68
CA PHE A 23 1.49 14.27 -3.68
C PHE A 23 1.40 14.91 -2.28
N GLY A 24 2.21 14.42 -1.33
CA GLY A 24 2.26 14.90 0.04
C GLY A 24 1.19 14.29 0.95
N GLU A 25 1.06 14.84 2.16
CA GLU A 25 0.32 14.21 3.27
C GLU A 25 -1.22 14.30 3.16
N LYS A 26 -1.75 15.00 2.16
CA LYS A 26 -3.21 15.14 1.99
C LYS A 26 -3.78 13.98 1.20
N GLU A 27 -5.01 13.58 1.52
CA GLU A 27 -5.71 12.54 0.79
C GLU A 27 -5.81 12.91 -0.70
N HIS A 28 -5.19 12.08 -1.53
CA HIS A 28 -5.10 12.33 -2.96
C HIS A 28 -6.13 11.50 -3.73
N VAL A 29 -6.58 12.00 -4.88
CA VAL A 29 -7.60 11.36 -5.73
C VAL A 29 -7.17 9.95 -6.20
N PHE A 30 -5.86 9.69 -6.20
CA PHE A 30 -5.30 8.39 -6.58
C PHE A 30 -5.13 7.41 -5.40
N MET A 31 -5.56 7.77 -4.17
CA MET A 31 -5.52 6.84 -3.03
C MET A 31 -6.44 5.62 -3.21
N PRO A 32 -7.69 5.74 -3.69
CA PRO A 32 -8.54 4.57 -3.95
C PRO A 32 -7.93 3.53 -4.92
N PRO A 33 -7.39 3.91 -6.10
CA PRO A 33 -6.73 2.93 -6.99
C PRO A 33 -5.44 2.36 -6.39
N ARG A 34 -4.67 3.13 -5.60
CA ARG A 34 -3.51 2.60 -4.87
C ARG A 34 -3.90 1.51 -3.87
N ARG A 35 -4.93 1.76 -3.05
CA ARG A 35 -5.48 0.77 -2.11
C ARG A 35 -6.01 -0.47 -2.82
N TRP A 36 -6.64 -0.31 -3.99
CA TRP A 36 -7.04 -1.46 -4.81
C TRP A 36 -5.83 -2.27 -5.26
N LEU A 37 -4.79 -1.61 -5.78
CA LEU A 37 -3.56 -2.28 -6.22
C LEU A 37 -2.86 -3.00 -5.06
N GLU A 38 -2.82 -2.40 -3.87
CA GLU A 38 -2.29 -3.04 -2.66
C GLU A 38 -3.06 -4.31 -2.30
N ARG A 39 -4.40 -4.30 -2.37
CA ARG A 39 -5.21 -5.50 -2.17
C ARG A 39 -4.93 -6.58 -3.22
N GLN A 40 -4.74 -6.19 -4.48
CA GLN A 40 -4.37 -7.14 -5.54
C GLN A 40 -2.99 -7.75 -5.30
N LYS A 41 -2.01 -6.91 -4.91
CA LYS A 41 -0.66 -7.38 -4.55
C LYS A 41 -0.72 -8.32 -3.36
N ALA A 42 -1.45 -7.96 -2.30
CA ALA A 42 -1.65 -8.81 -1.14
C ALA A 42 -2.25 -10.16 -1.57
N ALA A 43 -3.38 -10.16 -2.29
CA ALA A 43 -4.01 -11.38 -2.77
C ALA A 43 -3.10 -12.25 -3.65
N PHE A 44 -2.18 -11.65 -4.42
CA PHE A 44 -1.24 -12.40 -5.27
C PHE A 44 -0.07 -13.00 -4.49
N PHE A 45 0.42 -12.30 -3.46
CA PHE A 45 1.55 -12.76 -2.65
C PHE A 45 1.14 -13.50 -1.36
N THR A 46 -0.15 -13.55 -1.03
CA THR A 46 -0.71 -14.35 0.06
C THR A 46 -1.35 -15.62 -0.48
N LEU A 47 -1.43 -16.63 0.38
CA LEU A 47 -2.22 -17.84 0.11
C LEU A 47 -3.66 -17.47 -0.21
N THR A 48 -4.30 -18.23 -1.10
CA THR A 48 -5.75 -18.09 -1.32
C THR A 48 -6.51 -18.43 -0.02
N PRO A 49 -7.75 -17.94 0.18
CA PRO A 49 -8.49 -18.22 1.41
C PRO A 49 -8.59 -19.72 1.73
N ALA A 50 -8.78 -20.55 0.71
CA ALA A 50 -8.81 -22.01 0.86
C ALA A 50 -7.45 -22.60 1.29
N GLU A 51 -6.33 -22.04 0.84
CA GLU A 51 -4.99 -22.47 1.25
C GLU A 51 -4.63 -21.95 2.65
N GLN A 52 -5.19 -20.81 3.06
CA GLN A 52 -5.04 -20.28 4.42
C GLN A 52 -5.74 -21.19 5.45
N GLU A 53 -6.93 -21.70 5.14
CA GLU A 53 -7.67 -22.65 6.00
C GLU A 53 -6.89 -23.94 6.24
N LEU A 54 -6.17 -24.43 5.22
CA LEU A 54 -5.33 -25.63 5.32
C LEU A 54 -4.05 -25.41 6.13
N THR A 55 -3.57 -24.16 6.18
CA THR A 55 -2.33 -23.80 6.88
C THR A 55 -2.56 -23.49 8.36
N GLY A 56 -3.82 -23.32 8.79
CA GLY A 56 -4.18 -23.09 10.20
C GLY A 56 -3.74 -21.72 10.74
N THR A 57 -3.34 -20.79 9.88
CA THR A 57 -2.96 -19.42 10.25
C THR A 57 -4.21 -18.55 10.39
N GLU A 58 -5.09 -18.89 11.32
CA GLU A 58 -6.05 -17.90 11.80
C GLU A 58 -5.27 -16.90 12.68
N GLN A 59 -5.39 -15.61 12.32
CA GLN A 59 -4.94 -14.45 13.08
C GLN A 59 -3.43 -14.16 13.10
N GLN A 60 -3.05 -13.16 12.29
CA GLN A 60 -2.23 -12.08 12.85
C GLN A 60 -3.07 -10.80 12.82
N ALA A 61 -3.89 -10.66 13.86
CA ALA A 61 -4.44 -9.36 14.24
C ALA A 61 -3.25 -8.44 14.53
N VAL A 62 -3.21 -7.30 13.84
CA VAL A 62 -2.32 -6.19 14.15
C VAL A 62 -2.63 -5.74 15.59
N PRO A 63 -1.69 -5.78 16.54
CA PRO A 63 -1.90 -5.14 17.83
C PRO A 63 -1.79 -3.63 17.62
N GLU A 64 -2.93 -2.97 17.81
CA GLU A 64 -3.00 -1.56 18.15
C GLU A 64 -2.32 -1.36 19.51
N GLU A 65 -1.01 -1.07 19.53
CA GLU A 65 -0.28 -0.69 20.75
C GLU A 65 0.06 0.81 20.73
N LYS A 66 -0.96 1.58 21.15
CA LYS A 66 -0.91 2.63 22.18
C LYS A 66 0.19 3.70 22.05
N ALA A 67 -0.26 4.90 21.70
CA ALA A 67 0.21 6.12 22.33
C ALA A 67 0.15 6.02 23.87
N SER A 68 1.15 6.63 24.54
CA SER A 68 1.26 6.92 25.98
C SER A 68 2.30 6.11 26.75
N ASP A 69 3.57 6.52 26.62
CA ASP A 69 4.46 6.71 27.77
C ASP A 69 5.55 7.70 27.32
N SER A 70 5.35 9.02 27.46
CA SER A 70 5.70 9.75 28.69
C SER A 70 7.00 9.24 29.30
N GLU A 71 8.12 9.46 28.60
CA GLU A 71 9.47 9.46 29.15
C GLU A 71 9.62 10.62 30.16
N ALA A 72 8.91 10.49 31.27
CA ALA A 72 9.07 11.28 32.48
C ALA A 72 9.37 10.30 33.61
N LYS A 73 10.50 10.55 34.28
CA LYS A 73 10.98 10.03 35.57
C LYS A 73 11.94 8.82 35.59
N THR A 74 13.19 9.17 35.92
CA THR A 74 13.92 8.78 37.16
C THR A 74 14.83 7.54 37.06
N LYS A 75 16.14 7.76 36.80
CA LYS A 75 17.29 7.69 37.78
C LYS A 75 17.99 6.31 37.71
N PRO A 76 19.24 6.12 38.20
CA PRO A 76 19.81 6.58 39.47
C PRO A 76 20.74 7.81 39.44
#